data_AF-A0A967WWH8-F1
#
_entry.id   AF-A0A967WWH8-F1
#
_cell.length_a   1.000
_cell.length_b   1.000
_cell.length_c   1.000
_cell.angle_alpha   90.00
_cell.angle_beta   90.00
_cell.angle_gamma   90.00
#
_symmetry.space_group_name_H-M   'P 1'
#
loop_
_entity.id
_entity.type
_entity.pdbx_description
1 polymer ?
#
loop_
_entity_poly.entity_id
_entity_poly.type
_entity_poly.pdbx_seq_one_letter_code
_entity_poly.pdbx_strand_id
1 'polypeptide(L)' 'MMKADLEELMVVSCLFPSMKWSSSGTRPVLVAREGNVLRLYWMPLLLWLDECCAERFIEQLNRKARASA' A
#
# COMPACT_ATOMS: atom_id res chain seq x y z
N MET A 1 0.04 -18.75 -5.80
CA MET A 1 -0.47 -17.54 -5.14
C MET A 1 -0.27 -17.77 -3.65
N MET A 2 0.77 -17.17 -3.10
CA MET A 2 1.45 -17.65 -1.89
C MET A 2 0.99 -16.85 -0.67
N LYS A 3 1.15 -17.46 0.51
CA LYS A 3 0.81 -16.93 1.83
C LYS A 3 1.31 -15.48 2.08
N ALA A 4 2.45 -15.12 1.47
CA ALA A 4 3.08 -13.80 1.47
C ALA A 4 2.44 -12.77 0.51
N ASP A 5 1.24 -13.00 -0.01
CA ASP A 5 0.41 -11.91 -0.52
C ASP A 5 -0.70 -11.55 0.48
N LEU A 6 -1.07 -12.50 1.36
CA LEU A 6 -2.17 -12.38 2.30
C LEU A 6 -1.75 -11.68 3.59
N GLU A 7 -0.54 -11.96 4.08
CA GLU A 7 0.02 -11.33 5.29
C GLU A 7 0.21 -9.82 5.06
N GLU A 8 0.75 -9.47 3.90
CA GLU A 8 1.00 -8.10 3.45
C GLU A 8 -0.31 -7.33 3.28
N LEU A 9 -1.29 -7.97 2.64
CA LEU A 9 -2.63 -7.41 2.49
C LEU A 9 -3.30 -7.17 3.85
N MET A 10 -3.16 -8.10 4.78
CA MET A 10 -3.70 -7.96 6.14
C MET A 10 -3.05 -6.80 6.89
N VAL A 11 -1.72 -6.70 6.89
CA VAL A 11 -0.98 -5.59 7.52
C VAL A 11 -1.49 -4.24 7.01
N VAL A 12 -1.55 -4.09 5.70
CA VAL A 12 -1.92 -2.81 5.08
C VAL A 12 -3.40 -2.49 5.30
N SER A 13 -4.26 -3.51 5.36
CA SER A 13 -5.68 -3.34 5.74
C SER A 13 -5.84 -2.93 7.21
N CYS A 14 -4.95 -3.35 8.10
CA CYS A 14 -4.94 -2.92 9.50
C CYS A 14 -4.44 -1.47 9.65
N LEU A 15 -3.41 -1.09 8.89
CA LEU A 15 -2.86 0.28 8.92
C LEU A 15 -3.81 1.30 8.27
N PHE A 16 -4.56 0.89 7.24
CA PHE A 16 -5.46 1.76 6.49
C PHE A 16 -6.86 1.14 6.34
N PRO A 17 -7.62 1.03 7.43
CA PRO A 17 -8.90 0.32 7.43
C PRO A 17 -9.98 0.99 6.57
N SER A 18 -9.84 2.28 6.28
CA SER A 18 -10.72 3.02 5.38
C SER A 18 -10.48 2.70 3.89
N MET A 19 -9.33 2.11 3.54
CA MET A 19 -8.95 1.80 2.16
C MET A 19 -9.14 0.31 1.85
N LYS A 20 -9.74 0.01 0.70
CA LYS A 20 -9.95 -1.38 0.27
C LYS A 20 -8.80 -1.83 -0.62
N TRP A 21 -7.84 -2.52 -0.03
CA TRP A 21 -6.66 -3.06 -0.71
C TRP A 21 -6.95 -4.39 -1.42
N SER A 22 -6.23 -4.60 -2.52
CA SER A 22 -6.16 -5.89 -3.23
C SER A 22 -4.75 -6.13 -3.77
N SER A 23 -4.35 -7.39 -3.87
CA SER A 23 -3.06 -7.78 -4.46
C SER A 23 -3.14 -7.81 -5.99
N SER A 24 -2.13 -7.30 -6.68
CA SER A 24 -1.99 -7.51 -8.13
C SER A 24 -1.38 -8.89 -8.42
N GLY A 25 -2.03 -9.69 -9.26
CA GLY A 25 -1.52 -11.01 -9.64
C GLY A 25 -0.31 -10.99 -10.57
N THR A 26 0.04 -9.83 -11.14
CA THR A 26 1.12 -9.70 -12.15
C THR A 26 2.28 -8.84 -11.68
N ARG A 27 2.14 -8.10 -10.58
CA ARG A 27 3.15 -7.18 -10.06
C ARG A 27 3.16 -7.25 -8.53
N PRO A 28 4.33 -7.08 -7.87
CA PRO A 28 4.42 -7.08 -6.41
C PRO A 28 3.93 -5.75 -5.83
N VAL A 29 2.64 -5.48 -5.98
CA VAL A 29 1.96 -4.26 -5.54
C VAL A 29 0.60 -4.57 -4.95
N LEU A 30 0.21 -3.78 -3.95
CA LEU A 30 -1.15 -3.69 -3.44
C LEU A 30 -1.80 -2.43 -4.01
N VAL A 31 -3.05 -2.57 -4.44
CA VAL A 31 -3.83 -1.49 -5.05
C VAL A 31 -5.07 -1.25 -4.20
N ALA A 32 -5.28 0.01 -3.80
CA ALA A 32 -6.50 0.44 -3.17
C ALA A 32 -7.50 0.91 -4.24
N ARG A 33 -8.81 0.73 -4.00
CA ARG A 33 -9.88 1.16 -4.93
C ARG A 33 -9.86 2.64 -5.26
N GLU A 34 -9.28 3.45 -4.39
CA GLU A 34 -9.12 4.90 -4.48
C GLU A 34 -8.00 5.32 -5.46
N GLY A 35 -7.39 4.35 -6.15
CA GLY A 35 -6.29 4.54 -7.09
C GLY A 35 -4.92 4.65 -6.43
N ASN A 36 -4.82 4.33 -5.13
CA ASN A 36 -3.55 4.27 -4.42
C ASN A 36 -2.85 2.94 -4.72
N VAL A 37 -1.53 3.00 -4.91
CA VAL A 37 -0.68 1.85 -5.17
C VAL A 37 0.45 1.84 -4.15
N LEU A 38 0.63 0.70 -3.49
CA LEU A 38 1.76 0.42 -2.61
C LEU A 38 2.59 -0.70 -3.22
N ARG A 39 3.85 -0.42 -3.53
CA ARG A 39 4.79 -1.47 -3.97
C ARG A 39 5.31 -2.20 -2.74
N LEU A 40 5.36 -3.53 -2.78
CA LEU A 40 5.67 -4.35 -1.59
C LEU A 40 7.05 -4.06 -0.98
N TYR A 41 8.03 -3.63 -1.79
CA TYR A 41 9.35 -3.25 -1.27
C TYR A 41 9.33 -2.04 -0.33
N TRP A 42 8.25 -1.24 -0.32
CA TRP A 42 8.08 -0.14 0.64
C TRP A 42 7.50 -0.60 1.98
N MET A 43 7.04 -1.85 2.11
CA MET A 43 6.45 -2.35 3.34
C MET A 43 7.38 -2.28 4.56
N PRO A 44 8.67 -2.63 4.46
CA PRO A 44 9.56 -2.48 5.61
C PRO A 44 9.61 -1.04 6.11
N LEU A 45 9.67 -0.05 5.23
CA LEU A 45 9.66 1.36 5.66
C LEU A 45 8.31 1.74 6.27
N LEU A 46 7.20 1.32 5.65
CA LEU A 46 5.85 1.59 6.14
C LEU A 46 5.63 1.08 7.58
N LEU A 47 6.13 -0.12 7.88
CA LEU A 47 6.02 -0.75 9.20
C LEU A 47 6.81 -0.03 10.30
N TRP A 48 7.75 0.85 9.94
CA TRP A 48 8.55 1.63 10.88
C TRP A 48 7.94 3.01 11.18
N LEU A 49 6.89 3.39 10.46
CA LEU A 49 6.21 4.66 10.63
C LEU A 49 5.06 4.53 11.63
N ASP A 50 4.81 5.58 12.39
CA ASP A 50 3.54 5.73 13.08
C ASP A 50 2.38 5.92 12.08
N GLU A 51 1.15 5.78 12.57
CA GLU A 51 -0.07 5.85 11.76
C GLU A 51 -0.18 7.13 10.92
N CYS A 52 0.12 8.30 11.50
CA CYS A 52 0.04 9.58 10.79
C CYS A 52 1.13 9.68 9.70
N CYS A 53 2.34 9.23 9.99
CA CYS A 53 3.41 9.19 9.01
C CYS A 53 3.17 8.18 7.89
N ALA A 54 2.58 7.02 8.22
CA ALA A 54 2.21 5.98 7.25
C ALA A 54 1.18 6.50 6.24
N GLU A 55 0.15 7.22 6.71
CA GLU A 55 -0.87 7.81 5.83
C GLU A 55 -0.26 8.85 4.87
N ARG A 56 0.51 9.80 5.42
CA ARG A 56 1.20 10.82 4.61
C ARG A 56 2.19 10.20 3.62
N PHE A 57 2.83 9.10 3.98
CA PHE A 57 3.75 8.38 3.10
C PHE A 57 3.01 7.78 1.89
N ILE A 58 1.89 7.09 2.10
CA ILE A 58 1.05 6.56 1.01
C ILE A 58 0.53 7.68 0.11
N GLU A 59 0.07 8.80 0.69
CA GLU A 59 -0.35 9.97 -0.09
C GLU A 59 0.78 10.49 -0.98
N GLN A 60 1.98 10.68 -0.44
CA GLN A 60 3.12 11.20 -1.22
C GLN A 60 3.56 10.26 -2.35
N LEU A 61 3.54 8.95 -2.11
CA LEU A 61 3.84 7.95 -3.14
C LEU A 61 2.87 8.08 -4.34
N ASN A 62 1.60 8.31 -4.06
CA ASN A 62 0.54 8.34 -5.06
C ASN A 62 0.31 9.72 -5.67
N ARG A 63 0.65 10.80 -4.97
CA ARG A 63 0.58 12.18 -5.48
C ARG A 63 1.54 12.43 -6.63
N LYS A 64 2.76 11.86 -6.58
CA LYS A 64 3.72 11.92 -7.70
C LYS A 64 3.24 11.15 -8.92
N ALA A 65 2.58 10.01 -8.73
CA ALA A 65 2.03 9.22 -9.83
C ALA A 65 0.91 9.97 -10.58
N ARG A 66 0.05 10.73 -9.87
CA ARG A 66 -1.01 11.54 -10.47
C ARG A 66 -0.51 12.77 -11.23
N ALA A 67 0.62 13.35 -10.84
CA ALA A 67 1.22 14.49 -11.53
C ALA A 67 1.97 14.11 -12.83
N SER A 68 2.12 12.80 -13.10
CA SER A 68 2.85 12.27 -14.26
C SER A 68 1.92 11.74 -15.36
N ALA A 69 0.61 12.01 -15.27
CA ALA A 69 -0.43 11.52 -16.15
C ALA A 69 -1.11 12.68 -16.90
#